data_AF-A0A952SIL2-F1
#
_entry.id   AF-A0A952SIL2-F1
#
_cell.length_a   1.000
_cell.length_b   1.000
_cell.length_c   1.000
_cell.angle_alpha   90.00
_cell.angle_beta   90.00
_cell.angle_gamma   90.00
#
_symmetry.space_group_name_H-M   'P 1'
#
loop_
_entity.id
_entity.type
_entity.pdbx_description
1 polymer ?
#
loop_
_entity_poly.entity_id
_entity_poly.type
_entity_poly.pdbx_seq_one_letter_code
_entity_poly.pdbx_strand_id
1 'polypeptide(L)'
;MAHLVDIGSFKVGQGQRPFLIAGPCVIESEQLVMETAGRIAELTKSLGIPYVFKSSFDKANRTSIHSFRGPGLEKGLAVLKHVREQLGLPVLTDVHTEEQATEAGKIVDVLQIPAFLCRQTDLLIAAAKTGKIVNVKKGQFLSPTE
;
A
#
# COMPACT_ATOMS: atom_id res chain seq x y z
N MET A 1 -10.18 3.34 24.31
CA MET A 1 -11.19 3.14 23.25
C MET A 1 -10.47 2.62 22.03
N ALA A 2 -11.04 1.66 21.30
CA ALA A 2 -10.43 1.19 20.06
C ALA A 2 -10.50 2.29 19.01
N HIS A 3 -9.36 2.72 18.48
CA HIS A 3 -9.33 3.63 17.33
C HIS A 3 -9.75 2.84 16.09
N LEU A 4 -10.86 3.25 15.47
CA LEU A 4 -11.32 2.68 14.21
C LEU A 4 -10.81 3.53 13.05
N VAL A 5 -10.39 2.87 11.97
CA VAL A 5 -9.96 3.51 10.72
C VAL A 5 -10.90 3.06 9.60
N ASP A 6 -11.45 4.00 8.85
CA ASP A 6 -12.29 3.73 7.68
C ASP A 6 -11.43 3.52 6.44
N ILE A 7 -11.53 2.34 5.80
CA ILE A 7 -10.87 2.02 4.53
C ILE A 7 -11.94 1.76 3.49
N GLY A 8 -12.27 2.79 2.69
CA GLY A 8 -13.34 2.70 1.70
C GLY A 8 -14.67 2.33 2.35
N SER A 9 -15.15 1.12 2.11
CA SER A 9 -16.45 0.62 2.58
C SER A 9 -16.41 -0.15 3.91
N PHE A 10 -15.25 -0.35 4.53
CA PHE A 10 -15.13 -1.11 5.78
C PHE A 10 -14.29 -0.42 6.84
N LYS A 11 -14.53 -0.80 8.10
CA LYS A 11 -13.78 -0.31 9.27
C LYS A 11 -12.75 -1.34 9.72
N VAL A 12 -11.58 -0.88 10.13
CA VAL A 12 -10.53 -1.70 10.75
C VAL A 12 -10.25 -1.23 12.17
N GLY A 13 -9.97 -2.17 13.06
CA GLY A 13 -9.66 -1.91 14.47
C GLY A 13 -10.16 -3.02 15.38
N GLN A 14 -9.91 -2.88 16.68
CA GLN A 14 -10.31 -3.88 17.68
C GLN A 14 -11.84 -4.10 17.65
N GLY A 15 -12.26 -5.37 17.66
CA GLY A 15 -13.66 -5.77 17.55
C GLY A 15 -14.20 -5.85 16.12
N GLN A 16 -13.43 -5.47 15.11
CA GLN A 16 -13.75 -5.72 13.70
C GLN A 16 -13.23 -7.09 13.26
N ARG A 17 -13.80 -7.64 12.19
CA ARG A 17 -13.27 -8.86 11.55
C ARG A 17 -11.87 -8.60 10.97
N PRO A 18 -11.00 -9.61 10.91
CA PRO A 18 -9.75 -9.50 10.17
C PRO A 18 -9.98 -9.09 8.71
N PHE A 19 -9.05 -8.32 8.16
CA PHE A 19 -9.01 -7.94 6.75
C PHE A 19 -7.68 -8.37 6.14
N LEU A 20 -7.60 -8.37 4.81
CA LEU A 20 -6.43 -8.80 4.06
C LEU A 20 -5.80 -7.62 3.31
N ILE A 21 -4.48 -7.47 3.45
CA ILE A 21 -3.65 -6.68 2.54
C ILE A 21 -2.81 -7.67 1.74
N ALA A 22 -3.00 -7.76 0.44
CA ALA A 22 -2.30 -8.74 -0.39
C ALA A 22 -2.10 -8.28 -1.84
N GLY A 23 -1.12 -8.91 -2.49
CA GLY A 23 -0.76 -8.67 -3.88
C GLY A 23 0.71 -8.95 -4.13
N PRO A 24 1.20 -8.80 -5.38
CA PRO A 24 2.59 -9.06 -5.72
C PRO A 24 3.53 -8.07 -5.03
N CYS A 25 4.78 -8.49 -4.85
CA CYS A 25 5.77 -7.70 -4.13
C CYS A 25 6.13 -6.40 -4.87
N VAL A 26 6.16 -6.44 -6.20
CA VAL A 26 6.45 -5.32 -7.10
C VAL A 26 5.54 -5.45 -8.32
N ILE A 27 5.23 -4.32 -8.96
CA ILE A 27 4.51 -4.33 -10.24
C ILE A 27 5.48 -4.84 -11.31
N GLU A 28 5.23 -6.02 -11.86
CA GLU A 28 6.03 -6.59 -12.95
C GLU A 28 5.39 -6.30 -14.31
N SER A 29 4.07 -6.44 -14.40
CA SER A 29 3.24 -6.02 -15.52
C SER A 29 1.83 -5.67 -15.07
N GLU A 30 1.12 -4.88 -15.86
CA GLU A 30 -0.28 -4.53 -15.60
C GLU A 30 -1.18 -5.77 -15.65
N GLN A 31 -0.97 -6.66 -16.62
CA GLN A 31 -1.70 -7.91 -16.75
C GLN A 31 -1.59 -8.77 -15.48
N LEU A 32 -0.37 -9.02 -15.01
CA LEU A 32 -0.14 -9.84 -13.80
C LEU A 32 -0.83 -9.22 -12.58
N VAL A 33 -0.75 -7.90 -12.45
CA VAL A 33 -1.39 -7.16 -11.36
C VAL A 33 -2.91 -7.31 -11.42
N MET A 34 -3.52 -7.11 -12.58
CA MET A 34 -4.97 -7.20 -12.75
C MET A 34 -5.49 -8.62 -12.51
N GLU A 35 -4.83 -9.65 -13.05
CA GLU A 35 -5.18 -11.05 -12.82
C GLU A 35 -5.07 -11.43 -11.34
N THR A 36 -3.97 -11.05 -10.69
CA THR A 36 -3.74 -11.35 -9.26
C THR A 36 -4.75 -10.62 -8.38
N ALA A 37 -4.99 -9.33 -8.63
CA ALA A 37 -5.93 -8.51 -7.87
C ALA A 37 -7.35 -9.07 -7.99
N GLY A 38 -7.79 -9.39 -9.23
CA GLY A 38 -9.11 -9.94 -9.50
C GLY A 38 -9.31 -11.30 -8.83
N ARG A 39 -8.32 -12.20 -8.94
CA ARG A 39 -8.42 -13.53 -8.33
C ARG A 39 -8.53 -13.49 -6.81
N ILE A 40 -7.73 -12.65 -6.15
CA ILE A 40 -7.81 -12.48 -4.70
C ILE A 40 -9.13 -11.80 -4.30
N ALA A 41 -9.63 -10.85 -5.09
CA ALA A 41 -10.92 -10.21 -4.85
C ALA A 41 -12.10 -11.19 -4.89
N GLU A 42 -12.12 -12.11 -5.86
CA GLU A 42 -13.13 -13.17 -5.93
C GLU A 42 -13.13 -14.07 -4.68
N LEU A 43 -11.94 -14.51 -4.26
CA LEU A 43 -11.77 -15.37 -3.10
C LEU A 43 -12.14 -14.67 -1.79
N THR A 44 -11.67 -13.43 -1.61
CA THR A 44 -11.98 -12.65 -0.40
C THR A 44 -13.46 -12.30 -0.32
N LYS A 45 -14.11 -12.03 -1.46
CA LYS A 45 -15.56 -11.81 -1.54
C LYS A 45 -16.35 -13.06 -1.12
N SER A 46 -15.98 -14.26 -1.59
CA SER A 46 -16.69 -15.49 -1.22
C SER A 46 -16.51 -15.86 0.25
N LEU A 47 -15.38 -15.48 0.85
CA LEU A 47 -15.08 -15.68 2.27
C LEU A 47 -15.59 -14.53 3.17
N GLY A 48 -16.10 -13.44 2.60
CA GLY A 48 -16.52 -12.25 3.36
C GLY A 48 -15.37 -11.54 4.09
N ILE A 49 -14.15 -11.59 3.52
CA ILE A 49 -12.95 -10.96 4.07
C ILE A 49 -12.74 -9.62 3.35
N PRO A 50 -12.68 -8.47 4.05
CA PRO A 50 -12.33 -7.20 3.43
C PRO A 50 -10.91 -7.22 2.87
N TYR A 51 -10.68 -6.58 1.73
CA TYR A 51 -9.44 -6.71 0.97
C TYR A 51 -8.91 -5.36 0.47
N VAL A 52 -7.61 -5.14 0.67
CA VAL A 52 -6.82 -4.04 0.11
C VAL A 52 -5.77 -4.63 -0.81
N PHE A 53 -5.78 -4.24 -2.09
CA PHE A 53 -4.73 -4.65 -3.02
C PHE A 53 -3.44 -3.89 -2.72
N LYS A 54 -2.31 -4.61 -2.70
CA LYS A 54 -0.98 -4.03 -2.48
C LYS A 54 0.01 -4.42 -3.55
N SER A 55 0.71 -3.43 -4.11
CA SER A 55 1.96 -3.66 -4.84
C SER A 55 2.89 -2.45 -4.77
N SER A 56 4.19 -2.65 -4.99
CA SER A 56 5.19 -1.56 -4.99
C SER A 56 5.50 -1.15 -6.42
N PHE A 57 5.59 0.16 -6.70
CA PHE A 57 6.06 0.68 -7.98
C PHE A 57 7.60 0.76 -8.07
N ASP A 58 8.29 0.78 -6.92
CA ASP A 58 9.75 0.82 -6.80
C ASP A 58 10.23 -0.05 -5.63
N LYS A 59 11.40 -0.69 -5.80
CA LYS A 59 12.14 -1.42 -4.77
C LYS A 59 13.44 -0.67 -4.49
N ALA A 60 13.39 0.34 -3.61
CA ALA A 60 14.51 1.26 -3.38
C ALA A 60 15.69 0.68 -2.59
N ASN A 61 15.60 -0.56 -2.14
CA ASN A 61 16.54 -1.20 -1.22
C ASN A 61 17.16 -2.49 -1.79
N ARG A 62 17.41 -2.52 -3.10
CA ARG A 62 18.15 -3.62 -3.75
C ARG A 62 19.63 -3.49 -3.49
N THR A 63 20.32 -4.64 -3.42
CA THR A 63 21.78 -4.70 -3.21
C THR A 63 22.60 -4.31 -4.44
N SER A 64 21.99 -4.32 -5.63
CA SER A 64 22.62 -3.92 -6.89
C SER A 64 21.77 -2.89 -7.63
N ILE A 65 22.41 -1.87 -8.19
CA ILE A 65 21.78 -0.82 -9.00
C ILE A 65 21.20 -1.35 -10.32
N HIS A 66 21.68 -2.51 -10.80
CA HIS A 66 21.21 -3.14 -12.05
C HIS A 66 20.01 -4.07 -11.84
N SER A 67 19.61 -4.29 -10.59
CA SER A 67 18.43 -5.10 -10.29
C SER A 67 17.15 -4.43 -10.79
N PHE A 68 16.21 -5.21 -11.34
CA PHE A 68 14.86 -4.72 -11.64
C PHE A 68 14.20 -4.15 -10.37
N ARG A 69 13.65 -2.95 -10.46
CA ARG A 69 13.05 -2.25 -9.32
C ARG A 69 11.55 -2.01 -9.43
N GLY A 70 10.93 -2.31 -10.56
CA GLY A 70 9.55 -1.95 -10.85
C GLY A 70 9.47 -0.89 -11.96
N PRO A 71 8.25 -0.48 -12.32
CA PRO A 71 7.99 0.41 -13.45
C PRO A 71 8.27 1.89 -13.12
N GLY A 72 8.57 2.22 -11.85
CA GLY A 72 8.72 3.58 -11.38
C GLY A 72 7.39 4.25 -11.03
N LEU A 73 7.46 5.46 -10.47
CA LEU A 73 6.34 6.16 -9.85
C LEU A 73 5.15 6.34 -10.81
N GLU A 74 5.34 7.01 -11.95
CA GLU A 74 4.26 7.38 -12.86
C GLU A 74 3.51 6.15 -13.41
N LYS A 75 4.24 5.21 -14.03
CA LYS A 75 3.67 3.99 -14.60
C LYS A 75 3.06 3.09 -13.53
N GLY A 76 3.72 2.97 -12.37
CA GLY A 76 3.21 2.16 -11.26
C GLY A 76 1.92 2.71 -10.68
N LEU A 77 1.82 4.04 -10.49
CA LEU A 77 0.58 4.68 -10.05
C LEU A 77 -0.54 4.57 -11.08
N ALA A 78 -0.23 4.61 -12.38
CA ALA A 78 -1.23 4.37 -13.43
C ALA A 78 -1.83 2.96 -13.32
N VAL A 79 -1.00 1.93 -13.11
CA VAL A 79 -1.48 0.55 -12.89
C VAL A 79 -2.32 0.43 -11.62
N LEU A 80 -1.90 1.05 -10.52
CA LEU A 80 -2.68 1.03 -9.26
C LEU A 80 -4.02 1.76 -9.40
N LYS A 81 -4.05 2.86 -10.16
CA LYS A 81 -5.29 3.55 -10.53
C LYS A 81 -6.22 2.64 -11.32
N HIS A 82 -5.68 1.90 -12.30
CA HIS A 82 -6.44 0.94 -13.10
C HIS A 82 -7.09 -0.14 -12.22
N VAL A 83 -6.34 -0.74 -11.29
CA VAL A 83 -6.87 -1.72 -10.32
C VAL A 83 -8.05 -1.13 -9.54
N ARG A 84 -7.87 0.08 -9.02
CA ARG A 84 -8.89 0.77 -8.22
C ARG A 84 -10.18 1.02 -9.02
N GLU A 85 -10.05 1.49 -10.26
CA GLU A 85 -11.19 1.84 -11.12
C GLU A 85 -11.92 0.60 -11.65
N GLN A 86 -11.20 -0.41 -12.12
CA GLN A 86 -11.83 -1.59 -12.75
C GLN A 86 -12.34 -2.61 -11.74
N LEU A 87 -11.65 -2.78 -10.59
CA LEU A 87 -12.01 -3.78 -9.60
C LEU A 87 -12.72 -3.18 -8.37
N GLY A 88 -12.76 -1.85 -8.25
CA GLY A 88 -13.38 -1.18 -7.10
C GLY A 88 -12.69 -1.47 -5.77
N LEU A 89 -11.41 -1.86 -5.81
CA LEU A 89 -10.62 -2.23 -4.63
C LEU A 89 -9.88 -1.03 -4.06
N PRO A 90 -9.80 -0.87 -2.72
CA PRO A 90 -8.84 0.05 -2.14
C PRO A 90 -7.42 -0.44 -2.43
N VAL A 91 -6.53 0.49 -2.73
CA VAL A 91 -5.13 0.19 -3.11
C VAL A 91 -4.13 0.78 -2.13
N LEU A 92 -3.03 0.06 -1.93
CA LEU A 92 -1.91 0.43 -1.06
C LEU A 92 -0.58 0.34 -1.82
N THR A 93 0.28 1.34 -1.61
CA THR A 93 1.68 1.27 -2.06
C THR A 93 2.64 1.91 -1.06
N ASP A 94 3.89 1.45 -1.06
CA ASP A 94 4.97 2.02 -0.27
C ASP A 94 5.65 3.19 -0.98
N VAL A 95 6.01 4.21 -0.19
CA VAL A 95 6.70 5.42 -0.66
C VAL A 95 8.03 5.59 0.07
N HIS A 96 9.03 6.10 -0.64
CA HIS A 96 10.42 6.21 -0.17
C HIS A 96 10.89 7.67 -0.05
N THR A 97 10.13 8.63 -0.57
CA THR A 97 10.41 10.07 -0.49
C THR A 97 9.11 10.87 -0.28
N GLU A 98 9.24 12.12 0.13
CA GLU A 98 8.15 13.07 0.37
C GLU A 98 7.34 13.36 -0.91
N GLU A 99 8.04 13.49 -2.04
CA GLU A 99 7.42 13.68 -3.35
C GLU A 99 6.59 12.45 -3.74
N GLN A 100 7.13 11.24 -3.53
CA GLN A 100 6.40 10.00 -3.78
C GLN A 100 5.14 9.91 -2.89
N ALA A 101 5.23 10.32 -1.62
CA ALA A 101 4.07 10.37 -0.74
C ALA A 101 2.99 11.29 -1.29
N THR A 102 3.37 12.48 -1.76
CA THR A 102 2.46 13.47 -2.34
C THR A 102 1.78 12.95 -3.61
N GLU A 103 2.53 12.40 -4.55
CA GLU A 103 1.98 11.90 -5.82
C GLU A 103 1.15 10.63 -5.63
N ALA A 104 1.65 9.66 -4.87
CA ALA A 104 0.89 8.44 -4.56
C ALA A 104 -0.40 8.77 -3.81
N GLY A 105 -0.35 9.74 -2.89
CA GLY A 105 -1.51 10.21 -2.12
C GLY A 105 -2.64 10.79 -2.97
N LYS A 106 -2.41 11.15 -4.24
CA LYS A 106 -3.50 11.55 -5.15
C LYS A 106 -4.30 10.36 -5.67
N ILE A 107 -3.70 9.17 -5.67
CA ILE A 107 -4.21 7.97 -6.35
C ILE A 107 -4.67 6.91 -5.36
N VAL A 108 -3.83 6.59 -4.37
CA VAL A 108 -4.04 5.44 -3.48
C VAL A 108 -4.90 5.78 -2.27
N ASP A 109 -5.47 4.76 -1.66
CA ASP A 109 -6.28 4.88 -0.45
C ASP A 109 -5.40 4.77 0.81
N VAL A 110 -4.31 4.00 0.73
CA VAL A 110 -3.37 3.77 1.83
C VAL A 110 -1.93 3.98 1.37
N LEU A 111 -1.19 4.85 2.07
CA LEU A 111 0.26 4.98 1.93
C LEU A 111 0.95 4.06 2.92
N GLN A 112 2.04 3.40 2.52
CA GLN A 112 2.85 2.58 3.41
C GLN A 112 4.25 3.18 3.61
N ILE A 113 4.65 3.29 4.87
CA ILE A 113 6.01 3.70 5.24
C ILE A 113 6.86 2.43 5.42
N PRO A 114 7.96 2.27 4.64
CA PRO A 114 8.87 1.14 4.80
C PRO A 114 9.51 1.10 6.19
N ALA A 115 9.81 -0.10 6.68
CA ALA A 115 10.37 -0.30 8.02
C ALA A 115 11.68 0.45 8.26
N PHE A 116 12.55 0.57 7.25
CA PHE A 116 13.81 1.32 7.35
C PHE A 116 13.61 2.83 7.36
N LEU A 117 12.44 3.32 6.93
CA LEU A 117 12.12 4.74 6.87
C LEU A 117 11.12 5.17 7.96
N CYS A 118 10.77 4.28 8.90
CA CYS A 118 9.74 4.52 9.91
C CYS A 118 10.03 5.67 10.90
N ARG A 119 11.26 6.19 10.93
CA ARG A 119 11.65 7.36 11.76
C ARG A 119 12.06 8.59 10.93
N GLN A 120 11.80 8.58 9.62
CA GLN A 120 12.08 9.74 8.77
C GLN A 120 10.94 10.75 8.94
N THR A 121 11.16 11.74 9.80
CA THR A 121 10.14 12.70 10.23
C THR A 121 9.52 13.44 9.04
N ASP A 122 10.33 13.90 8.08
CA ASP A 122 9.85 14.64 6.93
C ASP A 122 8.94 13.79 6.02
N LEU A 123 9.32 12.52 5.79
CA LEU A 123 8.49 11.56 5.07
C LEU A 123 7.15 11.29 5.80
N LEU A 124 7.18 11.13 7.13
CA LEU A 124 5.96 10.92 7.93
C LEU A 124 5.04 12.14 7.86
N ILE A 125 5.59 13.36 7.96
CA ILE A 125 4.84 14.60 7.81
C ILE A 125 4.26 14.72 6.41
N ALA A 126 5.04 14.42 5.37
CA ALA A 126 4.58 14.43 3.98
C ALA A 126 3.42 13.45 3.76
N ALA A 127 3.55 12.21 4.26
CA ALA A 127 2.49 11.21 4.19
C ALA A 127 1.22 11.66 4.95
N ALA A 128 1.37 12.21 6.16
CA ALA A 128 0.24 12.71 6.94
C ALA A 128 -0.49 13.88 6.24
N LYS A 129 0.25 14.79 5.60
CA LYS A 129 -0.31 15.94 4.86
C LYS A 129 -1.19 15.52 3.67
N THR A 130 -1.04 14.29 3.15
CA THR A 130 -1.91 13.79 2.08
C THR A 130 -3.34 13.52 2.54
N GLY A 131 -3.59 13.40 3.85
CA GLY A 131 -4.88 13.02 4.40
C GLY A 131 -5.26 11.55 4.13
N LYS A 132 -4.35 10.74 3.58
CA LYS A 132 -4.57 9.29 3.37
C LYS A 132 -4.29 8.49 4.63
N ILE A 133 -4.78 7.26 4.65
CA ILE A 133 -4.44 6.28 5.69
C ILE A 133 -2.95 5.96 5.57
N VAL A 134 -2.26 5.86 6.70
CA VAL A 134 -0.82 5.53 6.73
C VAL A 134 -0.61 4.18 7.42
N ASN A 135 -0.11 3.20 6.67
CA ASN A 135 0.35 1.92 7.18
C ASN A 135 1.85 1.98 7.49
N VAL A 136 2.20 2.09 8.77
CA VAL A 136 3.61 2.15 9.21
C VAL A 136 4.12 0.74 9.45
N LYS A 137 5.11 0.30 8.67
CA LYS A 137 5.84 -0.93 8.99
C LYS A 137 6.77 -0.66 10.16
N LYS A 138 6.56 -1.36 11.28
CA LYS A 138 7.45 -1.27 12.44
C LYS A 138 8.88 -1.64 12.03
N GLY A 139 9.84 -0.78 12.36
CA GLY A 139 11.26 -1.08 12.23
C GLY A 139 11.61 -2.39 12.94
N GLN A 140 12.38 -3.25 12.29
CA GLN A 140 12.85 -4.49 12.91
C GLN A 140 13.80 -4.25 14.10
N PHE A 141 14.35 -3.04 14.18
CA PHE A 141 15.22 -2.55 15.25
C PHE A 141 14.46 -1.78 16.35
N LEU A 142 13.12 -1.74 16.31
CA LEU A 142 12.28 -1.06 17.32
C LEU A 142 11.59 -2.08 18.22
N SER A 143 11.55 -1.77 19.52
CA SER A 143 10.68 -2.46 20.48
C SER A 143 9.19 -2.16 20.18
N PRO A 144 8.23 -2.94 20.70
CA PRO A 144 6.81 -2.66 20.50
C PRO A 144 6.30 -1.35 21.11
N THR A 145 7.01 -0.79 22.10
CA THR A 145 6.62 0.44 22.81
C THR A 145 7.14 1.71 22.15
N GLU A 146 8.08 1.60 21.22
CA GLU A 146 8.62 2.69 20.40
C GLU A 146 7.85 2.83 19.08
#